data_AF-A0A0A2V3U5-F1
#
_entry.id   AF-A0A0A2V3U5-F1
#
_cell.length_a   1.000
_cell.length_b   1.000
_cell.length_c   1.000
_cell.angle_alpha   90.00
_cell.angle_beta   90.00
_cell.angle_gamma   90.00
#
_symmetry.space_group_name_H-M   'P 1'
#
loop_
_entity.id
_entity.type
_entity.pdbx_description
1 polymer ?
#
loop_
_entity_poly.entity_id
_entity_poly.type
_entity_poly.pdbx_seq_one_letter_code
_entity_poly.pdbx_strand_id
1 'polypeptide(L)'
;MTIKTTTSGGFGPGTYVDVEYTPLPAECRRLLHHFAEVSPGFTADASILDQVTFYGEDLPIIPGPLKSQVMSAVCHAMIGIVGKEICALRGIDTGKISIDVDKAGLYPGTPVLVSINGKGLADIVKDGPEQSQPAGLSQSL
;
A
#
# COMPACT_ATOMS: atom_id res chain seq x y z
N MET A 1 -11.62 -11.60 3.20
CA MET A 1 -11.18 -10.63 2.16
C MET A 1 -12.16 -10.68 1.00
N THR A 2 -12.86 -9.59 0.69
CA THR A 2 -13.80 -9.52 -0.45
C THR A 2 -13.00 -9.43 -1.75
N ILE A 3 -13.25 -10.35 -2.69
CA ILE A 3 -12.62 -10.31 -4.01
C ILE A 3 -13.28 -9.19 -4.81
N LYS A 4 -12.51 -8.17 -5.20
CA LYS A 4 -13.00 -7.10 -6.08
C LYS A 4 -12.99 -7.55 -7.54
N THR A 5 -14.01 -7.15 -8.28
CA THR A 5 -14.05 -7.31 -9.74
C THR A 5 -13.17 -6.23 -10.38
N THR A 6 -12.29 -6.63 -11.30
CA THR A 6 -11.34 -5.72 -11.96
C THR A 6 -11.49 -5.77 -13.48
N THR A 7 -11.12 -4.68 -14.15
CA THR A 7 -10.91 -4.65 -15.61
C THR A 7 -9.42 -4.49 -15.91
N SER A 8 -8.94 -5.14 -16.97
CA SER A 8 -7.53 -5.07 -17.37
C SER A 8 -7.28 -3.92 -18.34
N GLY A 9 -6.05 -3.40 -18.33
CA GLY A 9 -5.59 -2.41 -19.31
C GLY A 9 -5.89 -0.95 -18.98
N GLY A 10 -6.51 -0.64 -17.82
CA GLY A 10 -6.95 0.72 -17.48
C GLY A 10 -5.85 1.80 -17.48
N PHE A 11 -4.60 1.43 -17.18
CA PHE A 11 -3.43 2.30 -17.25
C PHE A 11 -2.34 1.76 -18.19
N GLY A 12 -2.69 0.85 -19.11
CA GLY A 12 -1.77 0.17 -20.02
C GLY A 12 -1.69 -1.35 -19.80
N PRO A 13 -0.99 -2.09 -20.68
CA PRO A 13 -0.88 -3.55 -20.59
C PRO A 13 -0.40 -4.03 -19.22
N GLY A 14 -1.03 -5.07 -18.68
CA GLY A 14 -0.69 -5.65 -17.36
C GLY A 14 -1.24 -4.89 -16.14
N THR A 15 -1.96 -3.78 -16.34
CA THR A 15 -2.63 -3.05 -15.25
C THR A 15 -4.04 -3.56 -15.02
N TYR A 16 -4.53 -3.45 -13.78
CA TYR A 16 -5.90 -3.78 -13.40
C TYR A 16 -6.49 -2.62 -12.61
N VAL A 17 -7.76 -2.32 -12.86
CA VAL A 17 -8.52 -1.29 -12.12
C VAL A 17 -9.80 -1.90 -11.59
N ASP A 18 -10.19 -1.52 -10.37
CA ASP A 18 -11.46 -1.96 -9.79
C ASP A 18 -12.64 -1.46 -10.65
N VAL A 19 -13.64 -2.32 -10.85
CA VAL A 19 -14.90 -1.93 -11.53
C VAL A 19 -15.72 -1.02 -10.64
N GLU A 20 -15.77 -1.36 -9.35
CA GLU A 20 -16.54 -0.62 -8.37
C GLU A 20 -15.66 0.40 -7.67
N TYR A 21 -16.15 1.63 -7.65
CA TYR A 21 -15.52 2.70 -6.91
C TYR A 21 -15.58 2.43 -5.41
N THR A 22 -14.49 2.71 -4.70
CA THR A 22 -14.46 2.70 -3.25
C THR A 22 -13.79 3.98 -2.75
N PRO A 23 -14.40 4.70 -1.79
CA PRO A 23 -13.80 5.90 -1.21
C PRO A 23 -12.36 5.67 -0.72
N LEU A 24 -11.49 6.64 -0.98
CA LEU A 24 -10.07 6.56 -0.64
C LEU A 24 -9.82 6.21 0.84
N PRO A 25 -10.50 6.84 1.84
CA PRO A 25 -10.31 6.48 3.25
C PRO A 25 -10.74 5.04 3.58
N ALA A 26 -11.81 4.55 2.93
CA ALA A 26 -12.29 3.18 3.11
C ALA A 26 -11.30 2.17 2.52
N GLU A 27 -10.71 2.47 1.36
CA GLU A 27 -9.65 1.64 0.77
C GLU A 27 -8.39 1.60 1.63
N CYS A 28 -8.00 2.74 2.23
CA CYS A 28 -6.89 2.77 3.18
C CYS A 28 -7.13 1.84 4.36
N ARG A 29 -8.34 1.83 4.93
CA ARG A 29 -8.70 0.90 6.02
C ARG A 29 -8.58 -0.55 5.56
N ARG A 30 -9.17 -0.90 4.42
CA ARG A 30 -9.12 -2.27 3.88
C ARG A 30 -7.68 -2.73 3.66
N LEU A 31 -6.85 -1.85 3.09
CA LEU A 31 -5.45 -2.17 2.83
C LEU A 31 -4.61 -2.20 4.09
N LEU A 32 -4.87 -1.38 5.11
CA LEU A 32 -4.18 -1.51 6.40
C LEU A 32 -4.32 -2.93 6.98
N HIS A 33 -5.54 -3.48 6.97
CA HIS A 33 -5.79 -4.87 7.40
C HIS A 33 -5.03 -5.87 6.54
N HIS A 34 -5.07 -5.73 5.21
CA HIS A 34 -4.32 -6.62 4.32
C HIS A 34 -2.80 -6.54 4.53
N PHE A 35 -2.25 -5.33 4.63
CA PHE A 35 -0.81 -5.12 4.87
C PHE A 35 -0.39 -5.71 6.21
N ALA A 36 -1.20 -5.57 7.25
CA ALA A 36 -0.96 -6.19 8.55
C ALA A 36 -0.94 -7.72 8.46
N GLU A 37 -1.88 -8.33 7.74
CA GLU A 37 -1.93 -9.79 7.53
C GLU A 37 -0.70 -10.35 6.81
N VAL A 38 -0.18 -9.62 5.81
CA VAL A 38 0.95 -10.09 4.97
C VAL A 38 2.33 -9.65 5.47
N SER A 39 2.41 -8.78 6.47
CA SER A 39 3.67 -8.24 6.99
C SER A 39 4.16 -9.06 8.20
N PRO A 40 5.22 -9.88 8.06
CA PRO A 40 5.70 -10.71 9.16
C PRO A 40 6.15 -9.87 10.36
N GLY A 41 5.67 -10.23 11.56
CA GLY A 41 6.02 -9.55 12.81
C GLY A 41 5.29 -8.22 13.04
N PHE A 42 4.41 -7.80 12.13
CA PHE A 42 3.49 -6.69 12.37
C PHE A 42 2.23 -7.19 13.08
N THR A 43 1.55 -6.32 13.83
CA THR A 43 0.31 -6.70 14.53
C THR A 43 -0.83 -6.94 13.55
N ALA A 44 -1.53 -8.06 13.70
CA ALA A 44 -2.78 -8.37 12.98
C ALA A 44 -4.02 -8.25 13.87
N ASP A 45 -3.87 -7.65 15.07
CA ASP A 45 -4.99 -7.46 16.00
C ASP A 45 -5.92 -6.35 15.50
N ALA A 46 -7.14 -6.74 15.09
CA ALA A 46 -8.16 -5.82 14.62
C ALA A 46 -8.45 -4.68 15.61
N SER A 47 -8.35 -4.92 16.93
CA SER A 47 -8.57 -3.89 17.95
C SER A 47 -7.50 -2.79 17.94
N ILE A 48 -6.30 -3.08 17.43
CA ILE A 48 -5.23 -2.10 17.22
C ILE A 48 -5.41 -1.41 15.87
N LEU A 49 -5.69 -2.19 14.81
CA LEU A 49 -5.87 -1.66 13.46
C LEU A 49 -7.07 -0.70 13.37
N ASP A 50 -8.16 -1.01 14.06
CA ASP A 50 -9.38 -0.19 14.04
C ASP A 50 -9.27 1.12 14.84
N GLN A 51 -8.19 1.30 15.63
CA GLN A 51 -7.89 2.60 16.26
C GLN A 51 -7.40 3.64 15.26
N VAL A 52 -7.02 3.22 14.05
CA VAL A 52 -6.63 4.14 12.98
C VAL A 52 -7.87 4.72 12.30
N THR A 53 -7.93 6.05 12.25
CA THR A 53 -8.97 6.79 11.54
C THR A 53 -8.36 7.41 10.28
N PHE A 54 -8.81 6.96 9.11
CA PHE A 54 -8.50 7.61 7.83
C PHE A 54 -9.58 8.65 7.52
N TYR A 55 -9.18 9.84 7.12
CA TYR A 55 -10.07 10.93 6.72
C TYR A 55 -9.47 11.74 5.56
N GLY A 56 -10.32 12.45 4.83
CA GLY A 56 -9.96 13.23 3.64
C GLY A 56 -11.02 13.03 2.56
N GLU A 57 -10.70 13.48 1.35
CA GLU A 57 -11.60 13.35 0.21
C GLU A 57 -11.74 11.90 -0.29
N ASP A 58 -12.88 11.66 -0.93
CA ASP A 58 -13.25 10.37 -1.51
C ASP A 58 -12.34 10.02 -2.71
N LEU A 59 -11.96 11.02 -3.51
CA LEU A 59 -11.15 10.86 -4.72
C LEU A 59 -9.66 11.20 -4.45
N PRO A 60 -8.72 10.48 -5.10
CA PRO A 60 -7.32 10.85 -5.03
C PRO A 60 -7.04 12.19 -5.74
N ILE A 61 -6.31 13.08 -5.06
CA ILE A 61 -5.70 14.31 -5.59
C ILE A 61 -4.72 14.03 -6.74
N ILE A 62 -3.93 12.95 -6.65
CA ILE A 62 -2.94 12.58 -7.68
C ILE A 62 -3.43 11.33 -8.42
N PRO A 63 -3.95 11.47 -9.65
CA PRO A 63 -4.36 10.32 -10.43
C PRO A 63 -3.11 9.56 -10.92
N GLY A 64 -3.05 8.26 -10.65
CA GLY A 64 -2.09 7.35 -11.28
C GLY A 64 -1.62 6.21 -10.38
N PRO A 65 -1.32 5.03 -10.96
CA PRO A 65 -1.04 3.80 -10.20
C PRO A 65 0.28 3.85 -9.42
N LEU A 66 1.29 4.59 -9.91
CA LEU A 66 2.65 4.62 -9.34
C LEU A 66 2.78 5.54 -8.11
N LYS A 67 1.87 6.51 -7.95
CA LYS A 67 1.86 7.49 -6.85
C LYS A 67 0.62 7.30 -5.99
N SER A 68 0.36 6.05 -5.59
CA SER A 68 -0.85 5.72 -4.85
C SER A 68 -0.86 6.38 -3.48
N GLN A 69 -1.72 7.38 -3.30
CA GLN A 69 -1.96 8.04 -2.01
C GLN A 69 -2.37 7.02 -0.94
N VAL A 70 -3.07 5.96 -1.36
CA VAL A 70 -3.48 4.87 -0.47
C VAL A 70 -2.26 4.18 0.14
N MET A 71 -1.24 3.88 -0.68
CA MET A 71 -0.02 3.24 -0.21
C MET A 71 0.66 4.10 0.86
N SER A 72 0.86 5.39 0.58
CA SER A 72 1.44 6.32 1.54
C SER A 72 0.65 6.40 2.84
N ALA A 73 -0.69 6.52 2.75
CA ALA A 73 -1.55 6.61 3.92
C ALA A 73 -1.48 5.33 4.78
N VAL A 74 -1.48 4.16 4.16
CA VAL A 74 -1.33 2.88 4.86
C VAL A 74 0.05 2.76 5.53
N CYS A 75 1.12 3.16 4.85
CA CYS A 75 2.46 3.17 5.46
C CYS A 75 2.53 4.12 6.67
N HIS A 76 1.93 5.32 6.57
CA HIS A 76 1.84 6.24 7.71
C HIS A 76 1.06 5.62 8.88
N ALA A 77 -0.04 4.92 8.62
CA ALA A 77 -0.80 4.21 9.65
C ALA A 77 0.04 3.12 10.33
N MET A 78 0.75 2.29 9.56
CA MET A 78 1.62 1.24 10.11
C MET A 78 2.74 1.81 10.98
N ILE A 79 3.40 2.88 10.52
CA ILE A 79 4.42 3.59 11.32
C ILE A 79 3.81 4.17 12.59
N GLY A 80 2.60 4.75 12.49
CA GLY A 80 1.87 5.29 13.63
C GLY A 80 1.54 4.22 14.69
N ILE A 81 1.15 3.02 14.25
CA ILE A 81 0.87 1.87 15.14
C ILE A 81 2.15 1.46 15.87
N VAL A 82 3.24 1.21 15.16
CA VAL A 82 4.52 0.82 15.77
C VAL A 82 5.04 1.91 16.72
N GLY A 83 4.93 3.18 16.33
CA GLY A 83 5.30 4.31 17.19
C GLY A 83 4.48 4.35 18.47
N LYS A 84 3.17 4.11 18.38
CA LYS A 84 2.28 4.01 19.54
C LYS A 84 2.66 2.85 20.45
N GLU A 85 2.95 1.68 19.90
CA GLU A 85 3.40 0.51 20.67
C GLU A 85 4.72 0.80 21.42
N ILE A 86 5.69 1.44 20.76
CA ILE A 86 6.96 1.84 21.38
C ILE A 86 6.74 2.84 22.52
N CYS A 87 5.86 3.82 22.34
CA CYS A 87 5.50 4.77 23.40
C CYS A 87 4.80 4.07 24.57
N ALA A 88 3.92 3.11 24.29
CA ALA A 88 3.21 2.34 25.31
C ALA A 88 4.17 1.52 26.19
N LEU A 89 5.28 0.99 25.64
CA LEU A 89 6.34 0.33 26.44
C LEU A 89 6.97 1.25 27.50
N ARG A 90 6.86 2.57 27.32
CA ARG A 90 7.35 3.58 28.28
C ARG A 90 6.24 4.18 29.14
N GLY A 91 5.02 3.61 29.08
CA GLY A 91 3.85 4.14 29.78
C GLY A 91 3.32 5.46 29.20
N ILE A 92 3.67 5.79 27.95
CA ILE A 92 3.22 7.02 27.28
C ILE A 92 2.04 6.68 26.37
N ASP A 93 0.87 7.25 26.66
CA ASP A 93 -0.29 7.20 25.77
C ASP A 93 -0.24 8.35 24.75
N THR A 94 -0.18 8.01 23.47
CA THR A 94 -0.17 8.97 22.35
C THR A 94 -1.58 9.26 21.81
N GLY A 95 -2.62 8.60 22.34
CA GLY A 95 -4.00 8.79 21.89
C GLY A 95 -4.33 8.05 20.58
N LYS A 96 -5.27 8.59 19.81
CA LYS A 96 -5.76 7.96 18.56
C LYS A 96 -4.89 8.33 17.37
N ILE A 97 -4.74 7.38 16.44
CA ILE A 97 -4.02 7.60 15.18
C ILE A 97 -5.01 8.11 14.15
N SER A 98 -4.75 9.29 13.58
CA SER A 98 -5.58 9.89 12.54
C SER A 98 -4.73 10.24 11.33
N ILE A 99 -5.10 9.72 10.15
CA ILE A 99 -4.36 9.89 8.90
C ILE A 99 -5.20 10.68 7.91
N ASP A 100 -4.67 11.82 7.51
CA ASP A 100 -5.18 12.65 6.41
C ASP A 100 -4.71 12.02 5.08
N VAL A 101 -5.62 11.41 4.33
CA VAL A 101 -5.29 10.70 3.07
C VAL A 101 -4.91 11.65 1.93
N ASP A 102 -5.36 12.90 2.01
CA ASP A 102 -5.04 13.94 1.04
C ASP A 102 -3.59 14.38 1.22
N LYS A 103 -3.20 14.67 2.46
CA LYS A 103 -1.81 15.03 2.81
C LYS A 103 -0.86 13.85 2.67
N ALA A 104 -1.32 12.62 2.93
CA ALA A 104 -0.52 11.42 2.68
C ALA A 104 -0.13 11.29 1.20
N GLY A 105 -0.92 11.83 0.28
CA GLY A 105 -0.55 11.88 -1.14
C GLY A 105 0.63 12.78 -1.50
N LEU A 106 0.98 13.72 -0.63
CA LEU A 106 2.09 14.66 -0.84
C LEU A 106 3.45 14.06 -0.46
N TYR A 107 3.46 12.92 0.25
CA TYR A 107 4.67 12.27 0.76
C TYR A 107 4.60 10.75 0.57
N PRO A 108 5.59 10.09 -0.05
CA PRO A 108 6.84 10.65 -0.56
C PRO A 108 6.61 11.38 -1.88
N GLY A 109 6.90 12.67 -1.89
CA GLY A 109 7.01 13.45 -3.12
C GLY A 109 8.19 12.92 -3.93
N THR A 110 7.89 12.15 -4.98
CA THR A 110 8.77 11.65 -6.06
C THR A 110 9.21 10.17 -5.93
N PRO A 111 8.54 9.21 -6.61
CA PRO A 111 9.16 7.94 -6.99
C PRO A 111 10.07 8.20 -8.20
N VAL A 112 11.24 8.81 -7.98
CA VAL A 112 12.33 8.78 -8.96
C VAL A 112 13.60 8.47 -8.20
N LEU A 113 13.65 7.30 -7.56
CA LEU A 113 14.87 6.54 -7.28
C LEU A 113 14.47 5.09 -6.96
N VAL A 114 13.72 4.44 -7.86
CA VAL A 114 13.66 2.97 -7.84
C VAL A 114 14.78 2.45 -8.73
N SER A 115 15.79 1.87 -8.09
CA SER A 115 16.77 1.01 -8.75
C SER A 115 16.54 -0.41 -8.26
N ILE A 116 16.11 -1.29 -9.17
CA ILE A 116 16.03 -2.73 -8.90
C ILE A 116 17.22 -3.34 -9.63
N ASN A 117 18.15 -3.97 -8.90
CA ASN A 117 19.36 -4.59 -9.49
C ASN A 117 20.19 -3.65 -10.38
N GLY A 118 20.30 -2.37 -10.01
CA GLY A 118 21.05 -1.37 -10.79
C GLY A 118 20.29 -0.78 -11.99
N LYS A 119 19.06 -1.20 -12.24
CA LYS A 119 18.20 -0.71 -13.33
C LYS A 119 17.22 0.34 -12.84
N GLY A 120 17.20 1.50 -13.51
CA GLY A 120 16.27 2.58 -13.21
C GLY A 120 14.86 2.32 -13.77
N LEU A 121 13.90 3.17 -13.42
CA LEU A 121 12.51 3.06 -13.89
C LEU A 121 12.39 3.00 -15.43
N ALA A 122 13.25 3.72 -16.15
CA ALA A 122 13.29 3.70 -17.61
C ALA A 122 13.73 2.33 -18.19
N ASP A 123 14.57 1.60 -17.47
CA ASP A 123 15.03 0.27 -17.86
C ASP A 123 13.93 -0.76 -17.57
N ILE A 124 13.25 -0.64 -16.43
CA ILE A 124 12.12 -1.51 -16.05
C ILE A 124 10.95 -1.37 -17.03
N VAL A 125 10.65 -0.14 -17.48
CA VAL A 125 9.60 0.12 -18.49
C VAL A 125 9.96 -0.47 -19.86
N LYS A 126 11.26 -0.52 -20.21
CA LYS A 126 11.72 -1.14 -21.46
C LYS A 126 11.69 -2.66 -21.41
N ASP A 127 11.99 -3.25 -20.26
CA ASP A 127 12.10 -4.70 -20.10
C ASP A 127 10.73 -5.39 -19.91
N GLY A 128 9.70 -4.63 -19.53
CA GLY A 128 8.36 -5.17 -19.23
C GLY A 128 8.35 -5.97 -17.92
N PRO A 129 7.18 -6.22 -17.30
CA PRO A 129 7.11 -7.13 -16.17
C PRO A 129 7.42 -8.54 -16.68
N GLU A 130 8.62 -9.01 -16.36
CA GLU A 130 9.04 -10.39 -16.57
C GLU A 130 7.99 -11.30 -15.93
N GLN A 131 7.24 -12.01 -16.77
CA GLN A 131 6.31 -13.04 -16.31
C GLN A 131 7.13 -14.06 -15.53
N SER A 132 6.98 -14.05 -14.20
CA SER A 132 7.54 -15.07 -13.32
C SER A 132 7.03 -16.43 -13.79
N GLN A 133 7.88 -17.18 -14.50
CA GLN A 133 7.66 -18.59 -14.78
C GLN A 133 7.46 -19.31 -13.43
N PRO A 134 6.45 -20.19 -13.30
CA PRO A 134 6.26 -20.93 -12.07
C PRO A 134 7.46 -21.85 -11.85
N ALA A 135 7.97 -21.87 -10.62
CA ALA A 135 8.99 -22.80 -10.16
C ALA A 135 8.51 -24.24 -10.40
N GLY A 136 8.97 -24.83 -11.50
CA GLY A 136 8.66 -26.19 -11.91
C GLY A 136 9.94 -26.99 -12.08
N LEU A 137 10.17 -27.88 -11.12
CA LEU A 137 10.74 -29.23 -11.26
C LEU A 137 12.16 -29.38 -11.86
N SER A 138 13.05 -29.85 -10.97
CA SER A 138 14.10 -30.86 -11.24
C SER A 138 14.04 -31.54 -12.61
N GLN A 139 15.13 -31.48 -13.38
CA GLN A 139 15.87 -32.66 -13.83
C GLN A 139 17.15 -32.30 -14.62
N SER A 140 18.29 -32.76 -14.11
CA SER A 140 19.44 -33.36 -14.80
C SER A 140 19.83 -32.89 -16.22
N LEU A 141 21.01 -32.27 -16.35
CA LEU A 141 22.30 -32.92 -16.66
C LEU A 141 23.47 -31.93 -16.45
#